data_AF-A0A7M3M9G1-F1
#
_entry.id   AF-A0A7M3M9G1-F1
#
_cell.length_a   1.000
_cell.length_b   1.000
_cell.length_c   1.000
_cell.angle_alpha   90.00
_cell.angle_beta   90.00
_cell.angle_gamma   90.00
#
_symmetry.space_group_name_H-M   'P 1'
#
loop_
_entity.id
_entity.type
_entity.pdbx_description
1 polymer ?
#
loop_
_entity_poly.entity_id
_entity_poly.type
_entity_poly.pdbx_seq_one_letter_code
_entity_poly.pdbx_strand_id
1 'polypeptide(L)'
;MHRSPRLPRTPTLIVLLALCLLAASCGSKQVSSSAPRQQKSGTYNKATQRPYTIKGQTYHPIPCADGLVEEELASWYGHPYHNRKTSNGEV
;
A
#
# COMPACT_ATOMS: atom_id res chain seq x y z
N MET A 1 -27.50 -5.47 -59.33
CA MET A 1 -26.31 -4.69 -58.91
C MET A 1 -25.75 -5.31 -57.62
N HIS A 2 -24.83 -6.26 -57.72
CA HIS A 2 -24.14 -6.84 -56.55
C HIS A 2 -22.70 -6.33 -56.56
N ARG A 3 -22.35 -5.48 -55.59
CA ARG A 3 -20.98 -5.01 -55.38
C ARG A 3 -20.27 -6.03 -54.51
N SER A 4 -19.25 -6.69 -55.05
CA SER A 4 -18.38 -7.58 -54.30
C SER A 4 -17.67 -6.80 -53.19
N PRO A 5 -17.56 -7.33 -51.95
CA PRO A 5 -16.83 -6.67 -50.89
C PRO A 5 -15.34 -6.63 -51.25
N ARG A 6 -14.75 -5.43 -51.23
CA ARG A 6 -13.30 -5.27 -51.43
C ARG A 6 -12.60 -5.74 -50.16
N LEU A 7 -11.82 -6.81 -50.26
CA LEU A 7 -11.00 -7.31 -49.15
C LEU A 7 -10.04 -6.20 -48.69
N PRO A 8 -9.84 -6.02 -47.38
CA PRO A 8 -8.92 -5.02 -46.84
C PRO A 8 -7.50 -5.31 -47.33
N ARG A 9 -6.79 -4.26 -47.75
CA ARG A 9 -5.41 -4.40 -48.24
C ARG A 9 -4.51 -4.83 -47.08
N THR A 10 -3.52 -5.66 -47.36
CA THR A 10 -2.55 -6.18 -46.38
C THR A 10 -1.95 -5.13 -45.42
N PRO A 11 -1.58 -3.90 -45.83
CA PRO A 11 -1.10 -2.89 -44.87
C PRO A 11 -2.17 -2.47 -43.85
N THR A 12 -3.45 -2.49 -44.24
CA THR A 12 -4.57 -2.13 -43.36
C THR A 12 -4.76 -3.18 -42.26
N LEU A 13 -4.56 -4.47 -42.58
CA LEU A 13 -4.61 -5.56 -41.61
C LEU A 13 -3.44 -5.50 -40.61
N ILE A 14 -2.24 -5.13 -41.06
CA ILE A 14 -1.05 -4.98 -40.19
C ILE A 14 -1.24 -3.82 -39.20
N VAL A 15 -1.75 -2.68 -39.67
CA VAL A 15 -2.02 -1.52 -38.81
C VAL A 15 -3.08 -1.83 -37.76
N LEU A 16 -4.15 -2.55 -38.13
CA LEU A 16 -5.18 -2.97 -37.18
C LEU A 16 -4.65 -3.96 -36.15
N LEU A 17 -3.82 -4.92 -36.56
CA LEU A 17 -3.18 -5.87 -35.64
C LEU A 17 -2.26 -5.15 -34.63
N ALA A 18 -1.44 -4.21 -35.09
CA ALA A 18 -0.57 -3.41 -34.22
C ALA A 18 -1.36 -2.57 -33.22
N LEU A 19 -2.49 -1.98 -33.64
CA LEU A 19 -3.37 -1.22 -32.76
C LEU A 19 -4.03 -2.10 -31.69
N CYS A 20 -4.45 -3.31 -32.06
CA CYS A 20 -5.01 -4.28 -31.10
C CYS A 20 -3.97 -4.73 -30.05
N LEU A 21 -2.71 -4.91 -30.46
CA LEU A 21 -1.63 -5.30 -29.54
C LEU A 21 -1.28 -4.19 -28.54
N LEU A 22 -1.34 -2.92 -28.97
CA LEU A 22 -1.12 -1.76 -28.08
C LEU A 22 -2.25 -1.59 -27.06
N ALA A 23 -3.49 -1.87 -27.44
CA ALA A 23 -4.67 -1.73 -26.56
C ALA A 23 -4.75 -2.80 -25.45
N ALA A 24 -4.02 -3.92 -25.57
CA ALA A 24 -4.05 -5.01 -24.59
C ALA A 24 -3.17 -4.77 -23.34
N SER A 25 -2.37 -3.70 -23.31
CA SER A 25 -1.49 -3.39 -22.18
C SER A 25 -2.19 -2.49 -21.14
N CYS A 26 -3.21 -3.03 -20.49
CA CYS A 26 -3.75 -2.44 -19.26
C CYS A 26 -3.67 -3.46 -18.14
N GLY A 27 -2.50 -3.52 -17.49
CA GLY A 27 -2.23 -4.42 -16.37
C GLY A 27 -2.49 -3.75 -15.03
N SER A 28 -3.71 -3.86 -14.51
CA SER A 28 -4.05 -3.41 -13.14
C SER A 28 -3.52 -4.42 -12.13
N LYS A 29 -2.56 -4.04 -11.27
CA LYS A 29 -2.14 -4.87 -10.14
C LYS A 29 -3.24 -4.88 -9.09
N GLN A 30 -3.96 -5.99 -8.94
CA GLN A 30 -4.91 -6.16 -7.84
C GLN A 30 -4.14 -6.36 -6.53
N VAL A 31 -4.27 -5.41 -5.61
CA VAL A 31 -3.84 -5.59 -4.22
C VAL A 31 -5.00 -6.21 -3.46
N SER A 32 -4.87 -7.50 -3.14
CA SER A 32 -5.83 -8.22 -2.32
C SER A 32 -5.73 -7.75 -0.87
N SER A 33 -6.56 -6.78 -0.49
CA SER A 33 -6.71 -6.36 0.90
C SER A 33 -7.53 -7.40 1.67
N SER A 34 -6.85 -8.25 2.45
CA SER A 34 -7.54 -9.10 3.43
C SER A 34 -8.02 -8.23 4.60
N ALA A 35 -9.20 -8.54 5.14
CA ALA A 35 -9.79 -7.79 6.25
C ALA A 35 -8.84 -7.80 7.48
N PRO A 36 -8.75 -6.69 8.24
CA PRO A 36 -7.89 -6.64 9.41
C PRO A 36 -8.34 -7.70 10.42
N ARG A 37 -7.39 -8.56 10.83
CA ARG A 37 -7.62 -9.49 11.94
C ARG A 37 -7.77 -8.65 13.22
N GLN A 38 -8.90 -8.82 13.91
CA GLN A 38 -9.12 -8.20 15.23
C GLN A 38 -8.02 -8.67 16.20
N GLN A 39 -7.07 -7.79 16.51
CA GLN A 39 -6.04 -8.04 17.51
C GLN A 39 -6.69 -8.02 18.90
N LYS A 40 -6.39 -9.04 19.72
CA LYS A 40 -6.76 -9.04 21.13
C LYS A 40 -6.03 -7.89 21.82
N SER A 41 -6.73 -7.13 22.67
CA SER A 41 -6.13 -6.05 23.45
C SER A 41 -4.92 -6.58 24.23
N GLY A 42 -3.73 -6.12 23.85
CA GLY A 42 -2.49 -6.50 24.51
C GLY A 42 -2.42 -5.90 25.91
N THR A 43 -1.82 -6.63 26.84
CA THR A 43 -1.42 -6.08 28.14
C THR A 43 -0.40 -4.97 27.90
N TYR A 44 -0.79 -3.71 28.14
CA TYR A 44 0.09 -2.56 27.93
C TYR A 44 1.34 -2.70 28.80
N ASN A 45 2.51 -2.88 28.19
CA ASN A 45 3.75 -3.00 28.92
C ASN A 45 4.14 -1.63 29.51
N LYS A 46 4.30 -1.56 30.83
CA LYS A 46 4.64 -0.33 31.58
C LYS A 46 5.96 0.33 31.11
N ALA A 47 6.76 -0.35 30.29
CA ALA A 47 8.05 0.10 29.78
C ALA A 47 7.98 1.08 28.59
N THR A 48 6.83 1.24 27.92
CA THR A 48 6.74 2.02 26.65
C THR A 48 6.84 3.54 26.81
N GLN A 49 6.79 4.08 28.03
CA GLN A 49 6.76 5.53 28.31
C GLN A 49 8.01 6.02 29.06
N ARG A 50 9.13 5.27 28.99
CA ARG A 50 10.38 5.69 29.65
C ARG A 50 11.16 6.68 28.77
N PRO A 51 11.79 7.72 29.35
CA PRO A 51 12.70 8.59 28.60
C PRO A 51 13.84 7.79 27.96
N TYR A 52 14.27 8.19 26.78
CA TYR A 52 15.31 7.51 26.01
C TYR A 52 16.24 8.50 25.31
N THR A 53 17.47 8.07 24.98
CA THR A 53 18.48 8.94 24.38
C THR A 53 18.90 8.42 23.00
N ILE A 54 18.89 9.29 21.99
CA ILE A 54 19.37 9.02 20.64
C ILE A 54 20.42 10.07 20.31
N LYS A 55 21.64 9.63 19.93
CA LYS A 55 22.74 10.52 19.53
C LYS A 55 23.02 11.66 20.55
N GLY A 56 22.90 11.37 21.84
CA GLY A 56 23.13 12.34 22.92
C GLY A 56 21.96 13.29 23.23
N GLN A 57 20.85 13.21 22.49
CA GLN A 57 19.61 13.94 22.81
C GLN A 57 18.63 13.03 23.56
N THR A 58 18.16 13.50 24.71
CA THR A 58 17.18 12.77 25.54
C THR A 58 15.76 13.23 25.22
N TYR A 59 14.88 12.28 24.96
CA TYR A 59 13.48 12.48 24.66
C TYR A 59 12.63 11.98 25.83
N HIS A 60 11.60 12.76 26.16
CA HIS A 60 10.63 12.47 27.21
C HIS A 60 9.26 12.25 26.56
N PRO A 61 8.73 11.02 26.57
CA PRO A 61 7.38 10.76 26.08
C PRO A 61 6.33 11.59 26.81
N ILE A 62 5.32 12.07 26.09
CA ILE A 62 4.18 12.76 26.70
C ILE A 62 3.33 11.74 27.46
N PRO A 63 2.96 12.01 28.73
CA PRO A 63 2.23 11.05 29.54
C PRO A 63 0.77 10.88 29.10
N CYS A 64 0.19 11.88 28.45
CA CYS A 64 -1.16 11.87 27.88
C CYS A 64 -1.20 12.73 26.61
N ALA A 65 -2.10 12.40 25.69
CA ALA A 65 -2.33 13.13 24.44
C ALA A 65 -3.58 14.04 24.50
N ASP A 66 -4.11 14.34 25.69
CA ASP A 66 -5.29 15.20 25.84
C ASP A 66 -5.07 16.58 25.22
N GLY A 67 -5.90 16.92 24.23
CA GLY A 67 -5.83 18.18 23.51
C GLY A 67 -4.76 18.27 22.43
N LEU A 68 -4.01 17.19 22.16
CA LEU A 68 -3.05 17.13 21.05
C LEU A 68 -3.80 16.95 19.73
N VAL A 69 -3.64 17.88 18.80
CA VAL A 69 -4.19 17.83 17.43
C VAL A 69 -3.04 18.11 16.46
N GLU A 70 -2.70 17.13 15.63
CA GLU A 70 -1.61 17.20 14.65
C GLU A 70 -2.07 16.59 13.32
N GLU A 71 -1.64 17.19 12.20
CA GLU A 71 -1.88 16.69 10.85
C GLU A 71 -0.54 16.42 10.18
N GLU A 72 -0.26 15.15 9.87
CA GLU A 72 1.02 14.71 9.30
C GLU A 72 0.81 13.59 8.28
N LEU A 73 1.84 13.29 7.49
CA LEU A 73 1.79 12.21 6.50
C LEU A 73 1.76 10.84 7.18
N ALA A 74 0.61 10.16 7.13
CA ALA A 74 0.50 8.77 7.54
C ALA A 74 1.21 7.85 6.53
N SER A 75 1.98 6.88 7.05
CA SER A 75 2.62 5.82 6.26
C SER A 75 2.42 4.46 6.91
N TRP A 76 2.53 3.39 6.13
CA TRP A 76 2.32 2.01 6.58
C TRP A 76 3.63 1.21 6.54
N TYR A 77 3.82 0.34 7.54
CA TYR A 77 4.94 -0.60 7.55
C TYR A 77 4.77 -1.65 6.45
N GLY A 78 5.87 -1.99 5.77
CA GLY A 78 5.88 -3.00 4.72
C GLY A 78 5.81 -4.45 5.23
N HIS A 79 5.83 -5.40 4.30
CA HIS A 79 5.71 -6.84 4.54
C HIS A 79 6.60 -7.43 5.67
N PRO A 80 7.87 -7.00 5.90
CA PRO A 80 8.75 -7.62 6.89
C PRO A 80 8.29 -7.52 8.36
N TYR A 81 7.27 -6.70 8.65
CA TYR A 81 6.82 -6.39 10.00
C TYR A 81 5.57 -7.16 10.42
N HIS A 82 4.97 -7.95 9.52
CA HIS A 82 3.77 -8.73 9.82
C HIS A 82 4.10 -9.86 10.81
N ASN A 83 3.24 -10.08 11.81
CA ASN A 83 3.40 -11.13 12.84
C ASN A 83 4.72 -11.06 13.64
N ARG A 84 5.31 -9.87 13.79
CA ARG A 84 6.48 -9.64 14.64
C ARG A 84 6.08 -8.75 15.81
N LYS A 85 6.79 -8.91 16.93
CA LYS A 85 6.59 -8.07 18.10
C LYS A 85 6.92 -6.62 17.78
N THR A 86 5.97 -5.73 18.03
CA THR A 86 6.16 -4.28 18.03
C THR A 86 6.88 -3.82 19.32
N SER A 87 7.24 -2.54 19.39
CA SER A 87 7.93 -1.95 20.55
C SER A 87 7.12 -2.02 21.86
N ASN A 88 5.78 -2.05 21.77
CA ASN A 88 4.88 -2.26 22.91
C ASN A 88 4.60 -3.76 23.20
N GLY A 89 5.15 -4.67 22.40
CA GLY A 89 5.04 -6.12 22.58
C GLY A 89 3.82 -6.77 21.94
N GLU A 90 3.02 -6.02 21.18
CA GLU A 90 1.89 -6.53 20.40
C GLU A 90 2.35 -7.24 19.13
N VAL A 91 1.47 -8.06 18.52
CA VAL A 91 1.73 -8.83 17.29
C VAL A 91 0.50 -8.81 16.39
#